data_AF-A0A4R4PJ60-F1
#
_entry.id   AF-A0A4R4PJ60-F1
#
_cell.length_a   1.000
_cell.length_b   1.000
_cell.length_c   1.000
_cell.angle_alpha   90.00
_cell.angle_beta   90.00
_cell.angle_gamma   90.00
#
_symmetry.space_group_name_H-M   'P 1'
#
loop_
_entity.id
_entity.type
_entity.pdbx_description
1 polymer ?
#
loop_
_entity_poly.entity_id
_entity_poly.type
_entity_poly.pdbx_seq_one_letter_code
_entity_poly.pdbx_strand_id
1 'polypeptide(L)' 'MKTDVDTLATALYARIDDGLKASPWLAPARPVVGIAPRLSDAELLTLAVMSALLGYTSER' A
#
# COMPACT_ATOMS: atom_id res chain seq x y z
N MET A 1 17.72 11.89 -3.16
CA MET A 1 16.99 11.40 -1.96
C MET A 1 15.48 11.46 -2.12
N LYS A 2 14.82 12.63 -2.18
CA LYS A 2 13.35 12.67 -2.30
C LYS A 2 12.85 12.01 -3.59
N THR A 3 13.53 12.28 -4.71
CA THR A 3 13.23 11.65 -6.00
C THR A 3 13.37 10.13 -5.97
N ASP A 4 14.32 9.59 -5.23
CA ASP A 4 14.55 8.14 -5.13
C ASP A 4 13.42 7.46 -4.34
N VAL A 5 12.94 8.10 -3.26
CA VAL A 5 11.81 7.63 -2.46
C VAL A 5 10.49 7.70 -3.23
N ASP A 6 10.24 8.79 -3.96
CA ASP A 6 9.05 8.95 -4.79
C ASP A 6 9.05 7.93 -5.96
N THR A 7 10.23 7.62 -6.51
CA THR A 7 10.41 6.58 -7.54
C THR A 7 10.16 5.18 -6.96
N LEU A 8 10.70 4.89 -5.77
CA LEU A 8 10.47 3.63 -5.07
C LEU A 8 8.97 3.41 -4.78
N ALA A 9 8.29 4.43 -4.27
CA ALA A 9 6.86 4.36 -3.98
C ALA A 9 6.04 4.04 -5.24
N THR A 10 6.38 4.68 -6.36
CA THR A 10 5.70 4.45 -7.65
C THR A 10 5.93 3.03 -8.16
N ALA A 11 7.17 2.54 -8.13
CA ALA A 11 7.50 1.18 -8.57
C ALA A 11 6.86 0.10 -7.67
N LEU A 12 6.84 0.35 -6.37
CA LEU A 12 6.20 -0.54 -5.40
C LEU A 12 4.69 -0.59 -5.60
N TYR A 13 4.03 0.55 -5.81
CA TYR A 13 2.61 0.61 -6.13
C TYR A 13 2.27 -0.22 -7.36
N ALA A 14 2.98 -0.03 -8.47
CA ALA A 14 2.73 -0.78 -9.71
C ALA A 14 2.87 -2.29 -9.49
N ARG A 15 3.90 -2.71 -8.76
CA ARG A 15 4.13 -4.13 -8.46
C ARG A 15 3.01 -4.73 -7.60
N ILE A 16 2.53 -3.99 -6.60
CA ILE A 16 1.45 -4.44 -5.72
C ILE A 16 0.13 -4.48 -6.49
N ASP A 17 -0.18 -3.45 -7.27
CA ASP A 17 -1.41 -3.37 -8.08
C ASP A 17 -1.50 -4.54 -9.07
N ASP A 18 -0.42 -4.82 -9.81
CA ASP A 18 -0.35 -5.97 -10.70
C ASP A 18 -0.46 -7.31 -9.94
N GLY A 19 0.17 -7.40 -8.76
CA GLY A 19 0.08 -8.58 -7.89
C GLY A 19 -1.34 -8.85 -7.40
N LEU A 20 -2.07 -7.81 -6.98
CA LEU A 20 -3.46 -7.92 -6.54
C LEU A 20 -4.40 -8.26 -7.70
N LYS A 21 -4.16 -7.70 -8.90
CA LYS A 21 -4.90 -8.08 -10.11
C LYS A 21 -4.69 -9.56 -10.48
N ALA A 22 -3.46 -10.04 -10.36
CA ALA A 22 -3.11 -11.44 -10.63
C ALA A 22 -3.60 -12.40 -9.54
N SER A 23 -3.76 -11.94 -8.31
CA SER A 23 -4.15 -12.75 -7.15
C SER A 23 -5.11 -11.99 -6.23
N PRO A 24 -6.38 -11.84 -6.62
CA PRO A 24 -7.35 -11.01 -5.89
C PRO A 24 -7.62 -11.46 -4.46
N TRP A 25 -7.39 -12.74 -4.14
CA TRP A 25 -7.54 -13.29 -2.80
C TRP A 25 -6.49 -12.79 -1.79
N LEU A 26 -5.45 -12.09 -2.25
CA LEU A 26 -4.46 -11.44 -1.38
C LEU A 26 -4.90 -10.05 -0.90
N ALA A 27 -6.04 -9.54 -1.38
CA ALA A 27 -6.54 -8.24 -0.98
C ALA A 27 -6.81 -8.20 0.55
N PRO A 28 -6.50 -7.08 1.23
CA PRO A 28 -6.76 -6.91 2.64
C PRO A 28 -8.24 -7.12 2.99
N ALA A 29 -8.51 -7.82 4.08
CA ALA A 29 -9.88 -8.00 4.56
C ALA A 29 -10.50 -6.63 4.91
N ARG A 30 -11.63 -6.32 4.26
CA ARG A 30 -12.44 -5.14 4.57
C ARG A 30 -13.39 -5.47 5.73
N PRO A 31 -13.41 -4.67 6.81
CA PRO A 31 -14.42 -4.84 7.83
C PRO A 31 -15.80 -4.53 7.23
N VAL A 32 -16.81 -5.34 7.61
CA VAL A 32 -18.20 -5.21 7.14
C VAL A 32 -18.84 -3.91 7.62
N VAL A 33 -18.35 -3.38 8.73
CA VAL A 33 -18.81 -2.14 9.38
C VAL A 33 -17.62 -1.22 9.59
N GLY A 34 -17.83 0.10 9.46
CA GLY A 34 -16.78 1.10 9.68
C GLY A 34 -16.73 2.15 8.57
N ILE A 35 -15.64 2.93 8.57
CA ILE A 35 -15.41 3.97 7.56
C ILE A 35 -14.86 3.29 6.31
N ALA A 36 -15.54 3.48 5.17
CA ALA A 36 -15.04 3.03 3.90
C ALA A 36 -13.68 3.71 3.61
N PRO A 37 -12.60 2.95 3.35
CA PRO A 37 -11.32 3.54 3.05
C PRO A 37 -11.40 4.37 1.76
N ARG A 38 -10.73 5.53 1.76
CA ARG A 38 -10.58 6.37 0.56
C ARG A 38 -9.46 5.87 -0.35
N LEU A 39 -8.62 4.98 0.16
CA LEU A 39 -7.48 4.39 -0.52
C LEU A 39 -7.88 3.04 -1.11
N SER A 40 -7.30 2.72 -2.26
CA SER A 40 -7.28 1.38 -2.83
C SER A 40 -6.43 0.43 -1.98
N ASP A 41 -6.62 -0.86 -2.21
CA ASP A 41 -5.85 -1.90 -1.52
C ASP A 41 -4.36 -1.81 -1.88
N ALA A 42 -4.05 -1.44 -3.13
CA ALA A 42 -2.67 -1.24 -3.58
C ALA A 42 -2.02 -0.04 -2.90
N GLU A 43 -2.72 1.09 -2.76
CA GLU A 43 -2.22 2.27 -2.04
C GLU A 43 -1.99 1.96 -0.56
N LEU A 44 -2.93 1.26 0.09
CA LEU A 44 -2.83 0.89 1.49
C LEU A 44 -1.60 -0.01 1.75
N LEU A 45 -1.39 -1.03 0.92
CA LEU A 45 -0.22 -1.90 1.04
C LEU A 45 1.08 -1.18 0.72
N THR A 46 1.09 -0.29 -0.28
CA THR A 46 2.26 0.52 -0.62
C THR A 46 2.67 1.38 0.57
N LEU A 47 1.70 2.06 1.21
CA LEU A 47 1.95 2.87 2.40
C LEU A 47 2.45 2.03 3.57
N ALA A 48 1.86 0.86 3.83
CA ALA A 48 2.31 -0.03 4.90
C ALA A 48 3.78 -0.45 4.73
N VAL A 49 4.17 -0.84 3.51
CA VAL A 49 5.55 -1.25 3.19
C VAL A 49 6.51 -0.06 3.26
N MET A 50 6.14 1.09 2.67
CA MET A 50 6.97 2.31 2.75
C MET A 50 7.17 2.76 4.19
N SER A 51 6.13 2.65 5.03
CA SER A 51 6.22 3.00 6.45
C SER A 51 7.22 2.07 7.15
N ALA A 52 7.14 0.75 6.93
CA ALA A 52 8.11 -0.20 7.46
C ALA A 52 9.56 0.07 6.98
N LEU A 53 9.75 0.37 5.69
CA LEU A 53 11.08 0.65 5.11
C LEU A 53 11.69 1.94 5.66
N LEU A 54 10.88 2.96 5.94
CA LEU A 54 11.31 4.24 6.46
C LEU A 54 11.38 4.27 7.99
N GLY A 55 11.06 3.16 8.67
CA GLY A 55 11.06 3.06 10.13
C GLY A 55 9.86 3.72 10.81
N TYR A 56 8.81 4.05 10.06
CA TYR A 56 7.53 4.50 10.59
C TYR A 56 6.64 3.29 10.86
N THR A 57 6.54 2.86 12.12
CA THR A 57 5.68 1.73 12.52
C THR A 57 4.25 2.16 12.87
N SER A 58 3.95 3.46 12.79
CA SER A 58 2.65 4.05 13.11
C SER A 58 2.44 5.35 12.33
N GLU A 59 1.21 5.60 11.86
CA GLU A 59 0.78 6.83 11.18
C GLU A 59 0.61 8.02 12.14
N ARG A 60 1.22 7.96 13.32
CA ARG A 60 0.91 8.80 14.47
C ARG A 60 2.03 9.77 14.80
#